data_AF-A0A969K9X3-F1
#
_entry.id   AF-A0A969K9X3-F1
#
_cell.length_a   1.000
_cell.length_b   1.000
_cell.length_c   1.000
_cell.angle_alpha   90.00
_cell.angle_beta   90.00
_cell.angle_gamma   90.00
#
_symmetry.space_group_name_H-M   'P 1'
#
loop_
_entity.id
_entity.type
_entity.pdbx_description
1 polymer ?
#
loop_
_entity_poly.entity_id
_entity_poly.type
_entity_poly.pdbx_seq_one_letter_code
_entity_poly.pdbx_strand_id
1 'polypeptide(L)' 'MLSIQTFGSFANFHPHIHAVLAEGCFSEDGTFHPIVALNTSVVGEVFRRLVLTRLNRAQRLSDEFMHNLLSWT' A
#
# COMPACT_ATOMS: atom_id res chain seq x y z
N MET A 1 -1.57 3.63 13.57
CA MET A 1 -0.24 4.30 13.58
C MET A 1 0.48 3.97 12.27
N LEU A 2 1.14 4.95 11.64
CA LEU A 2 1.95 4.72 10.44
C LEU A 2 3.40 5.18 10.70
N SER A 3 4.36 4.40 10.24
CA SER A 3 5.78 4.74 10.27
C SER A 3 6.44 4.45 8.93
N ILE A 4 7.33 5.33 8.49
CA ILE A 4 8.10 5.17 7.25
C ILE A 4 9.49 4.70 7.61
N GLN A 5 9.97 3.67 6.92
CA GLN A 5 11.35 3.18 7.03
C GLN A 5 11.97 3.09 5.64
N THR A 6 13.20 3.60 5.49
CA THR A 6 13.87 3.71 4.18
C THR A 6 14.86 2.59 3.89
N PHE A 7 15.13 1.73 4.87
CA PHE A 7 16.19 0.73 4.81
C PHE A 7 15.70 -0.68 5.17
N GLY A 8 16.28 -1.69 4.51
CA GLY A 8 16.06 -3.11 4.81
C GLY A 8 17.00 -3.64 5.88
N SER A 9 16.97 -4.95 6.12
CA SER A 9 17.77 -5.61 7.18
C SER A 9 19.29 -5.38 7.04
N PHE A 10 19.77 -5.09 5.84
CA PHE A 10 21.19 -4.84 5.55
C PHE A 10 21.47 -3.37 5.21
N ALA A 11 20.64 -2.45 5.72
CA ALA A 11 20.71 -1.01 5.41
C ALA A 11 20.59 -0.65 3.91
N ASN A 12 20.20 -1.61 3.06
CA ASN A 12 19.94 -1.37 1.64
C ASN A 12 18.70 -0.50 1.46
N PHE A 13 18.69 0.34 0.41
CA PHE A 13 17.52 1.16 0.10
C PHE A 13 16.29 0.27 -0.13
N HIS A 14 15.32 0.40 0.77
CA HIS A 14 14.09 -0.40 0.79
C HIS A 14 12.98 0.40 1.48
N PRO A 15 12.45 1.45 0.84
CA PRO A 15 11.40 2.26 1.43
C PRO A 15 10.11 1.46 1.60
N HIS A 16 9.62 1.37 2.83
CA HIS A 16 8.40 0.67 3.20
C HIS A 16 7.69 1.38 4.36
N ILE A 17 6.43 1.00 4.60
CA ILE A 17 5.58 1.58 5.62
C ILE A 17 5.16 0.47 6.58
N HIS A 18 5.33 0.72 7.88
CA HIS A 18 4.74 -0.10 8.94
C HIS A 18 3.42 0.53 9.36
N ALA A 19 2.35 -0.26 9.33
CA ALA A 19 1.02 0.16 9.72
C ALA A 19 0.49 -0.74 10.83
N VAL A 20 0.16 -0.14 11.97
CA VAL A 20 -0.65 -0.79 13.01
C VAL A 20 -2.09 -0.34 12.81
N LEU A 21 -2.94 -1.29 12.44
CA LEU A 21 -4.35 -1.10 12.08
C LEU A 21 -5.24 -1.79 13.10
N ALA A 22 -6.47 -1.29 13.27
CA ALA A 22 -7.50 -1.98 14.02
C ALA A 22 -7.95 -3.24 13.26
N GLU A 23 -8.33 -4.29 13.99
CA GLU A 23 -8.83 -5.56 13.43
C GLU A 23 -10.31 -5.49 12.98
N GLY A 24 -10.83 -4.29 12.71
CA GLY A 24 -12.25 -4.08 12.45
C GLY A 24 -12.65 -2.62 12.46
N CYS A 25 -13.93 -2.36 12.24
CA CYS A 25 -14.53 -1.04 12.31
C CYS A 25 -15.87 -1.09 13.04
N PHE A 26 -16.40 0.07 13.41
CA PHE A 26 -17.73 0.21 14.00
C PHE A 26 -18.70 0.76 12.96
N SER A 27 -19.92 0.23 12.93
CA SER A 27 -21.04 0.84 12.22
C SER A 27 -21.59 2.05 12.97
N GLU A 28 -22.43 2.84 12.32
CA GLU A 28 -23.05 4.05 12.92
C GLU A 28 -23.88 3.73 14.18
N ASP A 29 -24.43 2.52 14.28
CA ASP A 29 -25.17 2.03 15.44
C ASP A 29 -24.28 1.53 16.59
N GLY A 30 -22.94 1.60 16.44
CA GLY A 30 -21.97 1.14 17.42
C GLY A 30 -21.66 -0.36 17.36
N THR A 31 -22.20 -1.10 16.39
CA THR A 31 -21.86 -2.52 16.21
C THR A 31 -20.43 -2.66 15.69
N PHE A 32 -19.62 -3.50 16.34
CA PHE A 32 -18.26 -3.81 15.87
C PHE A 32 -18.27 -4.89 14.79
N HIS A 33 -17.55 -4.64 13.71
CA HIS A 33 -17.37 -5.52 12.56
C HIS A 33 -15.89 -5.93 12.45
N PRO A 34 -15.53 -7.17 12.82
CA PRO A 34 -14.17 -7.65 12.68
C PRO A 34 -13.80 -7.87 11.21
N ILE A 35 -12.52 -7.67 10.88
CA ILE A 35 -11.95 -8.10 9.61
C ILE A 35 -11.69 -9.60 9.72
N VAL A 36 -12.60 -10.40 9.15
CA VAL A 36 -12.53 -11.88 9.23
C VAL A 36 -11.35 -12.44 8.42
N ALA A 37 -11.00 -11.80 7.31
CA ALA A 37 -9.83 -12.15 6.51
C ALA A 37 -9.38 -10.94 5.69
N LEU A 38 -8.07 -10.69 5.66
CA LEU A 38 -7.47 -9.69 4.78
C LEU A 38 -6.78 -10.39 3.61
N ASN A 39 -7.28 -10.18 2.40
CA ASN A 39 -6.58 -10.63 1.19
C ASN A 39 -5.43 -9.66 0.90
N THR A 40 -4.23 -10.01 1.37
CA THR A 40 -3.02 -9.19 1.23
C THR A 40 -2.64 -8.93 -0.22
N SER A 41 -2.97 -9.83 -1.15
CA SER A 41 -2.72 -9.63 -2.58
C SER A 41 -3.57 -8.51 -3.16
N VAL A 42 -4.85 -8.42 -2.75
CA VAL A 42 -5.74 -7.32 -3.17
C VAL A 42 -5.25 -5.99 -2.61
N VAL A 43 -4.89 -5.96 -1.32
CA VAL A 43 -4.33 -4.75 -0.69
C VAL A 43 -3.03 -4.32 -1.38
N GLY A 44 -2.15 -5.28 -1.69
CA GLY A 44 -0.90 -5.05 -2.40
C GLY A 44 -1.12 -4.43 -3.78
N GLU A 45 -2.10 -4.94 -4.54
CA GLU A 45 -2.40 -4.39 -5.87
C GLU A 45 -3.01 -2.97 -5.79
N VAL A 46 -3.88 -2.71 -4.81
CA VAL A 46 -4.39 -1.35 -4.55
C VAL A 46 -3.24 -0.40 -4.20
N PHE A 47 -2.36 -0.80 -3.27
CA PHE A 47 -1.19 -0.02 -2.90
C PHE A 47 -0.29 0.27 -4.10
N ARG A 48 0.00 -0.74 -4.91
CA ARG A 48 0.82 -0.62 -6.13
C ARG A 48 0.24 0.42 -7.09
N ARG A 49 -1.05 0.33 -7.41
CA ARG A 49 -1.72 1.28 -8.32
C ARG A 49 -1.71 2.71 -7.77
N LEU A 50 -1.98 2.88 -6.48
CA LEU A 50 -1.98 4.19 -5.84
C LEU A 50 -0.59 4.84 -5.86
N VAL A 51 0.46 4.09 -5.50
CA VAL A 51 1.84 4.60 -5.49
C VAL A 51 2.28 4.99 -6.90
N LEU A 52 2.11 4.11 -7.88
CA LEU A 52 2.52 4.38 -9.26
C LEU A 52 1.76 5.58 -9.85
N THR A 53 0.45 5.67 -9.61
CA THR A 53 -0.37 6.83 -10.03
C THR A 53 0.13 8.13 -9.40
N ARG A 54 0.52 8.11 -8.12
CA ARG A 54 1.05 9.29 -7.43
C ARG A 54 2.41 9.71 -7.98
N LEU A 55 3.30 8.76 -8.26
CA LEU A 55 4.60 9.03 -8.89
C LEU A 55 4.45 9.60 -10.30
N ASN A 56 3.53 9.06 -11.09
CA ASN A 56 3.22 9.55 -12.44
C ASN A 56 2.67 10.99 -12.40
N ARG A 57 1.68 11.26 -11.53
CA ARG A 57 1.16 12.63 -11.31
C ARG A 57 2.21 13.63 -10.85
N ALA A 58 3.21 13.17 -10.10
CA ALA A 58 4.34 13.98 -9.66
C ALA A 58 5.44 14.13 -10.74
N GLN A 59 5.21 13.64 -11.97
CA GLN A 59 6.18 13.63 -13.07
C GLN A 59 7.50 12.93 -12.71
N ARG A 60 7.45 11.95 -11.80
CA ARG A 60 8.60 11.11 -11.39
C ARG A 60 8.60 9.73 -12.04
N LEU A 61 7.56 9.42 -12.81
CA LEU A 61 7.34 8.16 -13.53
C LEU A 61 6.65 8.54 -14.85
N SER A 62 7.04 7.93 -15.98
CA SER A 62 6.34 8.14 -17.25
C SER A 62 5.12 7.21 -17.36
N ASP A 63 4.14 7.59 -18.17
CA ASP A 63 2.96 6.76 -18.43
C ASP A 63 3.35 5.38 -19.01
N GLU A 64 4.30 5.36 -19.95
CA GLU A 64 4.81 4.11 -20.55
C GLU A 64 5.45 3.21 -19.49
N PHE A 65 6.34 3.76 -18.66
CA PHE A 65 7.01 2.96 -17.65
C PHE A 65 6.05 2.50 -16.53
N MET A 66 5.06 3.32 -16.18
CA MET A 66 3.98 2.91 -15.29
C MET A 66 3.18 1.72 -15.84
N HIS A 67 2.82 1.73 -17.13
CA HIS A 67 2.12 0.60 -17.76
C HIS A 67 2.97 -0.67 -17.76
N ASN A 68 4.27 -0.54 -18.05
CA ASN A 68 5.21 -1.67 -17.98
C ASN A 68 5.25 -2.27 -16.58
N LEU A 69 5.45 -1.45 -15.55
CA LEU A 69 5.41 -1.90 -14.16
C LEU A 69 4.08 -2.59 -13.84
N LEU A 70 2.95 -2.02 -14.26
CA LEU A 70 1.62 -2.59 -14.03
C LEU A 70 1.39 -3.94 -14.72
N SER A 71 2.10 -4.24 -15.81
CA SER A 71 2.00 -5.52 -16.52
C SER A 71 2.76 -6.68 -15.86
N TRP A 72 3.68 -6.39 -14.92
CA TRP A 72 4.45 -7.44 -14.23
C TRP A 72 3.58 -8.17 -13.19
N THR A 73 3.59 -9.51 -13.24
CA THR A 73 2.88 -10.43 -12.34
C THR A 73 3.83 -11.18 -11.43
#